data_AF-A0A1H0WVR2-F1
#
_entry.id   AF-A0A1H0WVR2-F1
#
_cell.length_a   1.000
_cell.length_b   1.000
_cell.length_c   1.000
_cell.angle_alpha   90.00
_cell.angle_beta   90.00
_cell.angle_gamma   90.00
#
_symmetry.space_group_name_H-M   'P 1'
#
loop_
_entity.id
_entity.type
_entity.pdbx_description
1 polymer ?
#
loop_
_entity_poly.entity_id
_entity_poly.type
_entity_poly.pdbx_seq_one_letter_code
_entity_poly.pdbx_strand_id
1 'polypeptide(L)'
;MTTKIRPRLDDPAAREVAEQAVERFTAQLQRGLDTYDAELYDSDFAADVLWGSPYGETLDDAEELLDTHRVLMATEAAPPSRFEVVRVTAPAPGVAIAHIRRRALDETGFSEMALYTLIERDGRWWLAAAQNTPIVEPHA
;
A
#
# COMPACT_ATOMS: atom_id res chain seq x y z
N MET A 1 41.05 -9.22 -4.21
CA MET A 1 39.87 -8.59 -3.60
C MET A 1 38.67 -8.92 -4.47
N THR A 2 37.72 -9.73 -4.00
CA THR A 2 36.46 -9.97 -4.71
C THR A 2 35.53 -8.80 -4.41
N THR A 3 35.30 -7.95 -5.40
CA THR A 3 34.29 -6.90 -5.32
C THR A 3 32.93 -7.57 -5.14
N LYS A 4 32.32 -7.45 -3.96
CA LYS A 4 30.95 -7.94 -3.74
C LYS A 4 30.00 -7.10 -4.60
N ILE A 5 29.56 -7.65 -5.73
CA ILE A 5 28.52 -7.05 -6.57
C ILE A 5 27.19 -7.21 -5.82
N ARG A 6 26.46 -6.11 -5.64
CA ARG A 6 25.10 -6.16 -5.08
C ARG A 6 24.17 -6.80 -6.13
N PRO A 7 23.42 -7.86 -5.79
CA PRO A 7 22.50 -8.48 -6.74
C PRO A 7 21.34 -7.55 -7.07
N ARG A 8 20.83 -7.62 -8.30
CA ARG A 8 19.54 -7.06 -8.68
C ARG A 8 18.48 -8.12 -8.41
N LEU A 9 17.56 -7.83 -7.50
CA LEU A 9 16.51 -8.78 -7.11
C LEU A 9 15.29 -8.71 -8.04
N ASP A 10 15.04 -7.56 -8.66
CA ASP A 10 13.97 -7.36 -9.63
C ASP A 10 14.05 -8.38 -10.78
N ASP A 11 13.03 -9.22 -10.90
CA ASP A 11 12.84 -10.23 -11.94
C ASP A 11 11.94 -9.65 -13.05
N PRO A 12 12.51 -9.35 -14.25
CA PRO A 12 11.73 -8.82 -15.36
C PRO A 12 10.60 -9.74 -15.83
N ALA A 13 10.71 -11.05 -15.64
CA ALA A 13 9.67 -12.00 -16.06
C ALA A 13 8.44 -11.96 -15.14
N ALA A 14 8.62 -11.66 -13.87
CA ALA A 14 7.53 -11.53 -12.89
C ALA A 14 6.94 -10.10 -12.84
N ARG A 15 7.70 -9.10 -13.31
CA ARG A 15 7.38 -7.68 -13.11
C ARG A 15 6.07 -7.22 -13.73
N GLU A 16 5.74 -7.67 -14.94
CA GLU A 16 4.49 -7.25 -15.60
C GLU A 16 3.25 -7.67 -14.78
N VAL A 17 3.23 -8.90 -14.27
CA VAL A 17 2.13 -9.39 -13.44
C VAL A 17 2.05 -8.64 -12.11
N ALA A 18 3.20 -8.34 -11.50
CA ALA A 18 3.29 -7.54 -10.28
C ALA A 18 2.79 -6.10 -10.47
N GLU A 19 3.17 -5.44 -11.56
CA GLU A 19 2.71 -4.09 -11.91
C GLU A 19 1.18 -4.08 -12.05
N GLN A 20 0.61 -5.02 -12.80
CA GLN A 20 -0.85 -5.14 -12.95
C GLN A 20 -1.57 -5.44 -11.62
N ALA A 21 -0.97 -6.25 -10.74
CA ALA A 21 -1.54 -6.54 -9.43
C ALA A 21 -1.58 -5.29 -8.54
N VAL A 22 -0.48 -4.54 -8.50
CA VAL A 22 -0.38 -3.28 -7.75
C VAL A 22 -1.35 -2.23 -8.31
N GLU A 23 -1.48 -2.10 -9.63
CA GLU A 23 -2.44 -1.18 -10.25
C GLU A 23 -3.89 -1.50 -9.85
N ARG A 24 -4.29 -2.77 -9.91
CA ARG A 24 -5.62 -3.22 -9.48
C ARG A 24 -5.88 -2.93 -8.00
N PHE A 25 -4.91 -3.25 -7.15
CA PHE A 25 -4.98 -2.99 -5.72
C PHE A 25 -5.11 -1.49 -5.43
N THR A 26 -4.28 -0.66 -6.08
CA THR A 26 -4.32 0.81 -5.94
C THR A 26 -5.68 1.39 -6.38
N ALA A 27 -6.23 0.88 -7.49
CA ALA A 27 -7.54 1.29 -7.96
C ALA A 27 -8.68 0.87 -7.01
N GLN A 28 -8.50 -0.22 -6.26
CA GLN A 28 -9.45 -0.62 -5.23
C GLN A 28 -9.38 0.27 -4.00
N LEU A 29 -8.16 0.58 -3.51
CA LEU A 29 -7.98 1.57 -2.43
C LEU A 29 -8.63 2.91 -2.80
N GLN A 30 -8.41 3.37 -4.03
CA GLN A 30 -9.02 4.62 -4.51
C GLN A 30 -10.55 4.55 -4.46
N ARG A 31 -11.16 3.46 -4.94
CA ARG A 31 -12.61 3.29 -4.92
C ARG A 31 -13.16 3.25 -3.49
N GLY A 32 -12.55 2.43 -2.61
CA GLY A 32 -12.96 2.34 -1.21
C GLY A 32 -12.88 3.68 -0.49
N LEU A 33 -11.83 4.46 -0.76
CA LEU A 33 -11.70 5.82 -0.23
C LEU A 33 -12.77 6.77 -0.81
N ASP A 34 -12.95 6.81 -2.14
CA ASP A 34 -13.90 7.72 -2.79
C ASP A 34 -15.36 7.44 -2.40
N THR A 35 -15.68 6.22 -1.97
CA THR A 35 -17.03 5.81 -1.53
C THR A 35 -17.17 5.68 -0.01
N TYR A 36 -16.12 5.97 0.76
CA TYR A 36 -16.06 5.72 2.20
C TYR A 36 -16.47 4.29 2.60
N ASP A 37 -16.04 3.31 1.81
CA ASP A 37 -16.32 1.89 1.99
C ASP A 37 -15.06 1.18 2.50
N ALA A 38 -15.03 0.92 3.82
CA ALA A 38 -13.89 0.31 4.49
C ALA A 38 -13.69 -1.15 4.06
N GLU A 39 -14.78 -1.90 3.86
CA GLU A 39 -14.73 -3.28 3.38
C GLU A 39 -14.13 -3.36 1.98
N LEU A 40 -14.49 -2.45 1.07
CA LEU A 40 -13.88 -2.37 -0.25
C LEU A 40 -12.41 -1.98 -0.16
N TYR A 41 -12.08 -1.02 0.71
CA TYR A 41 -10.71 -0.55 0.92
C TYR A 41 -9.79 -1.69 1.41
N ASP A 42 -10.24 -2.50 2.38
CA ASP A 42 -9.45 -3.58 2.99
C ASP A 42 -9.62 -4.95 2.33
N SER A 43 -10.46 -5.07 1.29
CA SER A 43 -10.86 -6.38 0.75
C SER A 43 -9.72 -7.31 0.31
N ASP A 44 -8.56 -6.76 -0.05
CA ASP A 44 -7.35 -7.52 -0.44
C ASP A 44 -6.25 -7.51 0.65
N PHE A 45 -6.57 -7.21 1.90
CA PHE A 45 -5.62 -7.31 3.01
C PHE A 45 -5.54 -8.76 3.48
N ALA A 46 -4.33 -9.28 3.67
CA ALA A 46 -4.15 -10.61 4.24
C ALA A 46 -4.62 -10.61 5.70
N ALA A 47 -5.19 -11.72 6.17
CA ALA A 47 -5.68 -11.83 7.55
C ALA A 47 -4.59 -11.50 8.60
N ASP A 48 -3.33 -11.83 8.29
CA ASP A 48 -2.12 -11.60 9.06
C ASP A 48 -1.27 -10.43 8.52
N VAL A 49 -1.92 -9.40 7.97
CA VAL A 49 -1.23 -8.24 7.41
C VAL A 49 -0.37 -7.53 8.47
N LEU A 50 0.90 -7.30 8.16
CA LEU A 50 1.76 -6.44 8.98
C LEU A 50 1.56 -4.99 8.57
N TRP A 51 0.75 -4.25 9.32
CA TRP A 51 0.41 -2.86 9.06
C TRP A 51 1.18 -1.90 9.95
N GLY A 52 1.83 -0.90 9.33
CA GLY A 52 2.43 0.24 10.00
C GLY A 52 1.75 1.54 9.58
N SER A 53 1.12 2.23 10.53
CA SER A 53 0.45 3.52 10.30
C SER A 53 1.47 4.63 10.05
N PRO A 54 1.05 5.75 9.42
CA PRO A 54 1.92 6.91 9.23
C PRO A 54 2.37 7.56 10.56
N TYR A 55 1.76 7.20 11.68
CA TYR A 55 2.10 7.75 13.01
C TYR A 55 2.92 6.79 13.88
N GLY A 56 3.39 5.66 13.31
CA GLY A 56 4.26 4.71 13.99
C GLY A 56 3.52 3.68 14.84
N GLU A 57 2.19 3.60 14.73
CA GLU A 57 1.41 2.50 15.29
C GLU A 57 1.51 1.27 14.38
N THR A 58 1.41 0.08 14.97
CA THR A 58 1.47 -1.19 14.24
C THR A 58 0.32 -2.08 14.62
N LEU A 59 -0.23 -2.79 13.62
CA LEU A 59 -1.24 -3.85 13.78
C LEU A 59 -0.82 -5.07 12.96
N ASP A 60 -1.18 -6.26 13.41
CA ASP A 60 -0.87 -7.54 12.77
C ASP A 60 -2.11 -8.41 12.49
N ASP A 61 -3.31 -7.81 12.61
CA ASP A 61 -4.61 -8.44 12.39
C ASP A 61 -5.49 -7.57 11.48
N ALA A 62 -6.05 -8.18 10.43
CA ALA A 62 -6.86 -7.46 9.45
C ALA A 62 -8.25 -7.06 9.96
N GLU A 63 -8.84 -7.80 10.91
CA GLU A 63 -10.15 -7.44 11.45
C GLU A 63 -10.04 -6.21 12.36
N GLU A 64 -9.01 -6.13 13.20
CA GLU A 64 -8.70 -4.95 14.03
C GLU A 64 -8.41 -3.71 13.16
N LEU A 65 -7.65 -3.89 12.07
CA LEU A 65 -7.39 -2.80 11.13
C LEU A 65 -8.67 -2.34 10.41
N LEU A 66 -9.52 -3.28 9.98
CA LEU A 66 -10.79 -2.96 9.33
C LEU A 66 -11.72 -2.18 10.25
N ASP A 67 -11.78 -2.51 11.54
CA ASP A 67 -12.56 -1.74 12.52
C ASP A 67 -12.06 -0.30 12.65
N THR A 68 -10.73 -0.09 12.59
CA THR A 68 -10.15 1.26 12.54
C THR A 68 -10.56 2.00 11.27
N HIS A 69 -10.48 1.35 10.10
CA HIS A 69 -10.88 1.97 8.84
C HIS A 69 -12.38 2.26 8.78
N ARG A 70 -13.24 1.41 9.34
CA ARG A 70 -14.69 1.68 9.48
C ARG A 70 -14.95 2.98 10.22
N VAL A 71 -14.27 3.20 11.35
CA VAL A 71 -14.41 4.43 12.13
C VAL A 71 -13.94 5.65 11.33
N LEU A 72 -12.80 5.56 10.64
CA LEU A 72 -12.26 6.65 9.82
C LEU A 72 -13.15 6.97 8.62
N MET A 73 -13.70 5.96 7.95
CA MET A 73 -14.57 6.14 6.79
C MET A 73 -15.94 6.68 7.20
N ALA A 74 -16.52 6.18 8.30
CA ALA A 74 -17.81 6.65 8.81
C ALA A 74 -17.80 8.12 9.28
N THR A 75 -16.62 8.64 9.62
CA THR A 75 -16.43 10.04 10.01
C THR A 75 -15.91 10.91 8.88
N GLU A 76 -15.74 10.36 7.68
CA GLU A 76 -15.09 11.01 6.53
C GLU A 76 -13.77 11.69 6.95
N ALA A 77 -13.02 11.07 7.88
CA ALA A 77 -11.86 11.67 8.54
C ALA A 77 -10.72 12.01 7.56
N ALA A 78 -10.72 11.35 6.39
CA ALA A 78 -9.67 11.42 5.42
C ALA A 78 -10.08 12.37 4.28
N PRO A 79 -9.40 13.51 4.08
CA PRO A 79 -9.76 14.46 3.03
C PRO A 79 -9.59 13.84 1.63
N PRO A 80 -10.26 14.40 0.60
CA PRO A 80 -10.13 13.94 -0.77
C PRO A 80 -8.67 13.82 -1.20
N SER A 81 -8.31 12.67 -1.76
CA SER A 81 -6.93 12.36 -2.13
C SER A 81 -6.87 11.35 -3.28
N ARG A 82 -5.67 11.16 -3.83
CA ARG A 82 -5.40 10.25 -4.94
C ARG A 82 -4.30 9.28 -4.60
N PHE A 83 -4.52 8.00 -4.89
CA PHE A 83 -3.48 7.00 -4.86
C PHE A 83 -2.73 6.95 -6.20
N GLU A 84 -1.41 6.93 -6.13
CA GLU A 84 -0.50 6.93 -7.27
C GLU A 84 0.55 5.83 -7.07
N VAL A 85 0.66 4.92 -8.04
CA VAL A 85 1.77 3.96 -8.07
C VAL A 85 3.05 4.70 -8.44
N VAL A 86 4.03 4.71 -7.55
CA VAL A 86 5.30 5.42 -7.76
C VAL A 86 6.36 4.50 -8.33
N ARG A 87 6.43 3.27 -7.81
CA ARG A 87 7.38 2.25 -8.26
C ARG A 87 6.89 0.86 -7.88
N VAL A 88 7.15 -0.12 -8.74
CA VAL A 88 6.97 -1.54 -8.44
C VAL A 88 8.29 -2.28 -8.70
N THR A 89 8.55 -3.33 -7.92
CA THR A 89 9.56 -4.35 -8.21
C THR A 89 9.00 -5.72 -7.88
N ALA A 90 9.45 -6.73 -8.62
CA ALA A 90 9.07 -8.12 -8.40
C ALA A 90 10.31 -8.92 -8.04
N PRO A 91 10.63 -9.13 -6.74
CA PRO A 91 11.84 -9.87 -6.35
C PRO A 91 11.74 -11.37 -6.61
N ALA A 92 10.53 -11.89 -6.80
CA ALA A 92 10.23 -13.29 -7.10
C ALA A 92 8.84 -13.39 -7.77
N PRO A 93 8.53 -14.49 -8.48
CA PRO A 93 7.17 -14.79 -8.90
C PRO A 93 6.21 -14.76 -7.70
N GLY A 94 5.05 -14.13 -7.88
CA GLY A 94 4.04 -14.00 -6.82
C GLY A 94 4.39 -13.00 -5.71
N VAL A 95 5.43 -12.18 -5.86
CA VAL A 95 5.78 -11.10 -4.92
C VAL A 95 5.86 -9.77 -5.65
N ALA A 96 5.15 -8.78 -5.14
CA ALA A 96 5.23 -7.40 -5.61
C ALA A 96 5.56 -6.49 -4.42
N ILE A 97 6.58 -5.64 -4.57
CA ILE A 97 6.89 -4.59 -3.60
C ILE A 97 6.71 -3.25 -4.30
N ALA A 98 5.85 -2.41 -3.76
CA ALA A 98 5.45 -1.16 -4.37
C ALA A 98 5.62 0.03 -3.42
N HIS A 99 6.08 1.14 -3.99
CA HIS A 99 5.82 2.45 -3.40
C HIS A 99 4.51 2.97 -3.97
N ILE A 100 3.56 3.27 -3.09
CA ILE A 100 2.30 3.89 -3.44
C ILE A 100 2.19 5.18 -2.64
N ARG A 101 1.88 6.27 -3.33
CA ARG A 101 1.67 7.57 -2.71
C ARG A 101 0.18 7.82 -2.60
N ARG A 102 -0.28 8.27 -1.44
CA ARG A 102 -1.58 8.91 -1.30
C ARG A 102 -1.35 10.42 -1.21
N ARG A 103 -1.85 11.17 -2.18
CA ARG A 103 -1.67 12.62 -2.29
C ARG A 103 -2.99 13.33 -2.03
N ALA A 104 -3.02 14.24 -1.06
CA ALA A 104 -4.16 15.12 -0.87
C ALA A 104 -4.44 15.96 -2.12
N LEU A 105 -5.72 16.20 -2.41
CA LEU A 105 -6.12 17.13 -3.45
C LEU A 105 -5.96 18.59 -3.01
N ASP A 106 -6.11 18.85 -1.71
CA ASP A 106 -5.88 20.15 -1.11
C ASP A 106 -4.40 20.31 -0.71
N GLU A 107 -3.84 21.51 -0.90
CA GLU A 107 -2.41 21.78 -0.65
C GLU A 107 -1.97 21.55 0.80
N THR A 108 -2.88 21.75 1.76
CA THR A 108 -2.64 21.56 3.19
C THR A 108 -3.09 20.18 3.69
N GLY A 109 -3.63 19.35 2.80
CA GLY A 109 -4.17 18.04 3.16
C GLY A 109 -3.07 17.01 3.43
N PHE A 110 -3.45 15.97 4.17
CA PHE A 110 -2.54 14.90 4.53
C PHE A 110 -2.13 14.06 3.30
N SER A 111 -0.83 13.93 3.10
CA SER A 111 -0.24 13.05 2.09
C SER A 111 0.72 12.06 2.73
N GLU A 112 0.84 10.87 2.16
CA GLU A 112 1.70 9.81 2.68
C GLU A 112 2.35 9.01 1.54
N MET A 113 3.50 8.41 1.86
CA MET A 113 4.14 7.39 1.07
C MET A 113 4.03 6.07 1.80
N ALA A 114 3.66 5.02 1.10
CA ALA A 114 3.60 3.69 1.63
C ALA A 114 4.52 2.73 0.87
N LEU A 115 5.18 1.84 1.61
CA LEU A 115 5.83 0.66 1.06
C LEU A 115 4.93 -0.54 1.28
N TYR A 116 4.33 -1.06 0.21
CA TYR A 116 3.41 -2.19 0.24
C TYR A 116 4.05 -3.43 -0.35
N THR A 117 3.82 -4.57 0.30
CA THR A 117 4.22 -5.89 -0.18
C THR A 117 2.96 -6.70 -0.44
N LEU A 118 2.71 -7.02 -1.70
CA LEU A 118 1.62 -7.90 -2.10
C LEU A 118 2.19 -9.29 -2.41
N ILE A 119 1.50 -10.31 -1.92
CA ILE A 119 1.83 -11.72 -2.13
C ILE A 119 0.67 -12.40 -2.83
N GLU A 120 0.99 -13.14 -3.88
CA GLU A 120 0.03 -13.97 -4.60
C GLU A 120 -0.17 -15.30 -3.85
N ARG A 121 -1.44 -15.67 -3.66
CA ARG A 121 -1.86 -16.97 -3.14
C ARG A 121 -3.14 -17.40 -3.84
N ASP A 122 -3.13 -18.60 -4.42
CA ASP A 122 -4.28 -19.25 -5.06
C ASP A 122 -4.98 -18.40 -6.15
N GLY A 123 -4.19 -17.68 -6.94
CA GLY A 123 -4.62 -16.80 -8.02
C GLY A 123 -5.03 -15.39 -7.58
N ARG A 124 -4.92 -15.07 -6.29
CA ARG A 124 -5.30 -13.76 -5.73
C ARG A 124 -4.12 -13.08 -5.05
N TRP A 125 -4.03 -11.76 -5.21
CA TRP A 125 -2.98 -10.95 -4.59
C TRP A 125 -3.51 -10.32 -3.30
N TRP A 126 -2.71 -10.43 -2.25
CA TRP A 126 -3.04 -9.96 -0.91
C TRP A 126 -1.96 -9.02 -0.41
N LEU A 127 -2.33 -7.89 0.20
CA LEU A 127 -1.41 -7.05 0.95
C LEU A 127 -0.96 -7.81 2.20
N ALA A 128 0.31 -8.22 2.21
CA ALA A 128 0.91 -8.95 3.33
C ALA A 128 1.63 -8.03 4.31
N ALA A 129 2.16 -6.90 3.83
CA ALA A 129 2.80 -5.92 4.68
C ALA A 129 2.71 -4.51 4.10
N ALA A 130 2.58 -3.53 4.98
CA ALA A 130 2.52 -2.12 4.66
C ALA A 130 3.24 -1.29 5.71
N GLN A 131 4.00 -0.29 5.27
CA GLN A 131 4.51 0.77 6.15
C GLN A 131 4.23 2.12 5.52
N ASN A 132 3.40 2.90 6.18
CA ASN A 132 3.06 4.26 5.77
C ASN A 132 3.99 5.26 6.46
N THR A 133 4.24 6.37 5.78
CA THR A 133 5.03 7.49 6.27
C THR A 133 4.40 8.81 5.80
N PRO A 134 4.23 9.81 6.66
CA PRO A 134 3.74 11.12 6.26
C PRO A 134 4.71 11.76 5.26
N ILE A 135 4.16 12.40 4.23
CA ILE A 135 4.91 13.33 3.39
C ILE A 135 4.77 14.71 4.03
N VAL A 136 5.81 15.11 4.76
CA VAL A 136 5.97 16.48 5.25
C VAL A 136 7.02 17.17 4.38
N GLU A 137 6.78 18.42 3.98
CA GLU A 137 7.86 19.21 3.38
C GLU A 137 9.00 19.32 4.40
N PRO A 138 10.26 19.08 4.00
CA PRO A 138 11.39 19.33 4.89
C PRO A 138 11.32 20.80 5.32
N HIS A 139 11.44 21.08 6.61
CA HIS A 139 11.66 22.46 7.06
C HIS A 139 12.84 23.03 6.27
N ALA A 140 12.58 24.08 5.49
CA ALA A 140 13.60 24.84 4.77
C ALA A 140 14.56 25.54 5.74
#